data_AF-A0AAV4SVU0-F1
#
_entry.id   AF-A0AAV4SVU0-F1
#
_cell.length_a   1.000
_cell.length_b   1.000
_cell.length_c   1.000
_cell.angle_alpha   90.00
_cell.angle_beta   90.00
_cell.angle_gamma   90.00
#
_symmetry.space_group_name_H-M   'P 1'
#
loop_
_entity.id
_entity.type
_entity.pdbx_description
1 polymer ?
#
loop_
_entity_poly.entity_id
_entity_poly.type
_entity_poly.pdbx_seq_one_letter_code
_entity_poly.pdbx_strand_id
1 'polypeptide(L)'
;MTAQHLQKSMYVDNCVASVKSEADLTKFINESREIMALGKFELRGWQHNSFESLRDNCNESQNASPILQDIPVLGLLWNIERDTLKIDVRNDTQSESVKVTKRYILSKCHKIFDPIGITAPITLIPKILLQETWKIKANWDDILPEEIAHKFEKWDRQLHQLNKLEIPRWIQGHKNSKHSLHAYNMEFASSGS
;
A
#
# COMPACT_ATOMS: atom_id res chain seq x y z
N MET A 1 -0.84 9.43 -28.33
CA MET A 1 -0.76 8.13 -27.60
C MET A 1 -0.39 8.36 -26.14
N THR A 2 0.69 9.11 -25.86
CA THR A 2 1.15 9.42 -24.50
C THR A 2 0.13 10.18 -23.65
N ALA A 3 -0.57 11.19 -24.18
CA ALA A 3 -1.62 11.89 -23.42
C ALA A 3 -2.72 10.96 -22.88
N GLN A 4 -3.15 9.97 -23.67
CA GLN A 4 -4.15 8.98 -23.23
C GLN A 4 -3.58 7.98 -22.23
N HIS A 5 -2.30 7.60 -22.38
CA HIS A 5 -1.61 6.76 -21.40
C HIS A 5 -1.47 7.51 -20.07
N LEU A 6 -0.98 8.75 -20.10
CA LEU A 6 -0.86 9.63 -18.95
C LEU A 6 -2.20 9.77 -18.21
N GLN A 7 -3.29 10.08 -18.92
CA GLN A 7 -4.63 10.19 -18.32
C GLN A 7 -5.05 8.93 -17.55
N LYS A 8 -4.72 7.73 -18.07
CA LYS A 8 -5.03 6.45 -17.41
C LYS A 8 -4.07 6.09 -16.28
N SER A 9 -2.91 6.72 -16.25
CA SER A 9 -1.83 6.50 -15.27
C SER A 9 -1.89 7.46 -14.08
N MET A 10 -2.73 8.50 -14.14
CA MET A 10 -2.92 9.42 -13.02
C MET A 10 -3.82 8.82 -11.94
N TYR A 11 -3.34 8.88 -10.70
CA TYR A 11 -4.13 8.62 -9.51
C TYR A 11 -3.88 9.76 -8.50
N VAL A 12 -4.87 10.64 -8.36
CA VAL A 12 -4.76 11.86 -7.54
C VAL A 12 -3.52 12.67 -7.94
N ASP A 13 -2.50 12.72 -7.09
CA ASP A 13 -1.23 13.44 -7.24
C ASP A 13 -0.11 12.57 -7.85
N ASN A 14 -0.33 11.25 -7.95
CA ASN A 14 0.68 10.29 -8.41
C ASN A 14 0.44 9.90 -9.87
N CYS A 15 1.53 9.75 -10.63
CA CYS A 15 1.51 9.16 -11.97
C CYS A 15 2.22 7.80 -11.94
N VAL A 16 1.46 6.72 -12.14
CA VAL A 16 2.00 5.35 -12.16
C VAL A 16 1.75 4.74 -13.54
N ALA A 17 2.83 4.49 -14.27
CA ALA A 17 2.78 3.97 -15.64
C ALA A 17 3.69 2.75 -15.82
N SER A 18 3.35 1.91 -16.80
CA SER A 18 4.18 0.79 -17.22
C SER A 18 4.39 0.86 -18.73
N VAL A 19 5.64 0.76 -19.14
CA VAL A 19 6.07 0.82 -20.54
C VAL A 19 6.89 -0.41 -20.89
N LYS A 20 7.05 -0.68 -22.18
CA LYS A 20 7.65 -1.94 -22.67
C LYS A 20 9.16 -1.87 -22.83
N SER A 21 9.75 -0.68 -22.86
CA SER A 21 11.16 -0.45 -23.08
C SER A 21 11.64 0.83 -22.41
N GLU A 22 12.95 0.95 -22.19
CA GLU A 22 13.57 2.17 -21.65
C GLU A 22 13.43 3.35 -22.62
N ALA A 23 13.47 3.10 -23.94
CA ALA A 23 13.22 4.15 -24.93
C ALA A 23 11.79 4.72 -24.82
N ASP A 24 10.80 3.84 -24.62
CA ASP A 24 9.42 4.24 -24.40
C ASP A 24 9.25 4.99 -23.06
N LEU A 25 10.03 4.62 -22.04
CA LEU A 25 10.05 5.30 -20.74
C LEU A 25 10.51 6.75 -20.88
N THR A 26 11.68 6.96 -21.47
CA THR A 26 12.26 8.30 -21.66
C THR A 26 11.32 9.17 -22.49
N LYS A 27 10.76 8.61 -23.57
CA LYS A 27 9.75 9.28 -24.38
C LYS A 27 8.51 9.65 -23.56
N PHE A 28 7.98 8.71 -22.78
CA PHE A 28 6.79 8.93 -21.96
C PHE A 28 7.02 10.03 -20.91
N ILE A 29 8.16 10.03 -20.22
CA ILE A 29 8.50 11.05 -19.21
C ILE A 29 8.57 12.44 -19.85
N ASN A 30 9.29 12.57 -20.96
CA ASN A 30 9.49 13.87 -21.62
C ASN A 30 8.17 14.42 -22.16
N GLU A 31 7.42 13.62 -22.93
CA GLU A 31 6.13 14.05 -23.47
C GLU A 31 5.11 14.35 -22.35
N SER A 32 5.11 13.57 -21.26
CA SER A 32 4.21 13.83 -20.13
C SER A 32 4.54 15.15 -19.42
N ARG A 33 5.82 15.48 -19.26
CA ARG A 33 6.25 16.77 -18.70
C ARG A 33 5.79 17.93 -19.58
N GLU A 34 5.98 17.84 -20.89
CA GLU A 34 5.55 18.88 -21.84
C GLU A 34 4.03 19.10 -21.79
N ILE A 35 3.25 18.00 -21.81
CA ILE A 35 1.78 18.07 -21.76
C ILE A 35 1.31 18.72 -20.46
N MET A 36 1.85 18.31 -19.31
CA MET A 36 1.44 18.84 -18.01
C MET A 36 1.90 20.29 -17.80
N ALA A 37 3.05 20.67 -18.37
CA ALA A 37 3.55 22.05 -18.32
C ALA A 37 2.60 23.04 -19.01
N LEU A 38 1.87 22.62 -20.06
CA LEU A 38 0.81 23.45 -20.67
C LEU A 38 -0.29 23.83 -19.65
N GLY A 39 -0.56 22.94 -18.70
CA GLY A 39 -1.48 23.17 -17.58
C GLY A 39 -0.84 23.81 -16.35
N LYS A 40 0.44 24.23 -16.44
CA LYS A 40 1.26 24.71 -15.30
C LYS A 40 1.48 23.67 -14.19
N PHE A 41 1.37 22.38 -14.53
CA PHE A 41 1.72 21.29 -13.62
C PHE A 41 3.13 20.79 -13.92
N GLU A 42 3.96 20.69 -12.88
CA GLU A 42 5.33 20.22 -13.02
C GLU A 42 5.48 18.80 -12.44
N LEU A 43 5.63 17.81 -13.31
CA LEU A 43 5.84 16.41 -12.91
C LEU A 43 7.30 16.19 -12.49
N ARG A 44 7.51 15.90 -11.21
CA ARG A 44 8.82 15.66 -10.57
C ARG A 44 8.87 14.27 -9.90
N GLY A 45 10.05 13.88 -9.44
CA GLY A 45 10.22 12.65 -8.62
C GLY A 45 10.00 11.35 -9.39
N TRP A 46 10.37 11.31 -10.68
CA TRP A 46 10.28 10.10 -11.48
C TRP A 46 11.16 8.98 -10.92
N GLN A 47 10.57 7.81 -10.73
CA GLN A 47 11.22 6.59 -10.26
C GLN A 47 10.89 5.47 -11.24
N HIS A 48 11.87 4.62 -11.57
CA HIS A 48 11.70 3.54 -12.53
C HIS A 48 12.62 2.37 -12.22
N ASN A 49 12.24 1.15 -12.62
CA ASN A 49 13.02 -0.07 -12.42
C ASN A 49 13.95 -0.42 -13.59
N SER A 50 14.50 0.60 -14.25
CA SER A 50 15.48 0.38 -15.33
C SER A 50 16.86 0.07 -14.76
N PHE A 51 17.71 -0.57 -15.57
CA PHE A 51 19.06 -0.94 -15.13
C PHE A 51 19.91 0.28 -14.75
N GLU A 52 19.74 1.40 -15.45
CA GLU A 52 20.45 2.65 -15.16
C GLU A 52 20.04 3.25 -13.80
N SER A 53 18.74 3.24 -13.46
CA SER A 53 18.26 3.72 -12.15
C SER A 53 18.84 2.90 -10.99
N LEU A 54 18.95 1.58 -11.16
CA LEU A 54 19.53 0.71 -10.13
C LEU A 54 21.01 1.03 -9.92
N ARG A 55 21.73 1.43 -10.98
CA ARG A 55 23.16 1.76 -10.93
C ARG A 55 23.43 3.11 -10.29
N ASP A 56 22.62 4.13 -10.60
CA ASP A 56 22.76 5.46 -10.01
C ASP A 56 22.51 5.45 -8.49
N ASN A 57 21.51 4.69 -8.04
CA ASN A 57 21.24 4.48 -6.61
C ASN A 57 22.39 3.78 -5.87
N CYS A 58 23.19 2.94 -6.56
CA CYS A 58 24.37 2.29 -5.96
C CYS A 58 25.61 3.20 -5.90
N ASN A 59 25.72 4.21 -6.77
CA ASN A 59 26.92 5.03 -6.91
C ASN A 59 26.94 6.24 -5.95
N GLU A 60 25.78 6.75 -5.53
CA GLU A 60 25.70 7.87 -4.57
C GLU A 60 25.92 7.45 -3.10
N SER A 61 25.85 6.15 -2.79
CA SER A 61 25.94 5.62 -1.43
C SER A 61 27.31 4.98 -1.13
N GLN A 62 28.39 5.75 -1.15
CA GLN A 62 29.70 5.25 -0.69
C GLN A 62 29.86 5.23 0.85
N ASN A 63 28.89 5.71 1.63
CA ASN A 63 28.96 5.72 3.11
C ASN A 63 27.67 5.28 3.83
N ALA A 64 26.74 4.65 3.13
CA ALA A 64 25.60 3.97 3.77
C ALA A 64 25.50 2.58 3.17
N SER A 65 25.39 1.55 4.01
CA SER A 65 25.02 0.18 3.60
C SER A 65 23.92 0.24 2.54
N PRO A 66 23.88 -0.63 1.52
CA PRO A 66 22.91 -0.55 0.43
C PRO A 66 21.50 -0.60 1.01
N ILE A 67 20.89 0.57 1.21
CA ILE A 67 19.54 0.66 1.73
C ILE A 67 18.69 0.24 0.53
N LEU A 68 18.18 -0.99 0.60
CA LEU A 68 17.06 -1.47 -0.19
C LEU A 68 15.97 -0.38 -0.15
N GLN A 69 15.94 0.49 -1.15
CA GLN A 69 15.18 1.73 -1.09
C GLN A 69 13.75 1.42 -1.48
N ASP A 70 12.97 1.00 -0.49
CA ASP A 70 11.53 0.85 -0.64
C ASP A 70 10.91 2.24 -0.86
N ILE A 71 10.38 2.50 -2.05
CA ILE A 71 9.81 3.79 -2.42
C ILE A 71 8.32 3.81 -2.10
N PRO A 72 7.80 4.81 -1.39
CA PRO A 72 6.36 4.94 -1.17
C PRO A 72 5.65 5.20 -2.51
N VAL A 73 4.73 4.31 -2.89
CA VAL A 73 3.89 4.43 -4.10
C VAL A 73 2.46 4.13 -3.69
N LEU A 74 1.57 5.12 -3.80
CA LEU A 74 0.17 5.00 -3.41
C LEU A 74 -0.01 4.48 -1.97
N GLY A 75 0.85 4.87 -1.02
CA GLY A 75 0.79 4.39 0.36
C GLY A 75 1.25 2.93 0.58
N LEU A 76 1.73 2.26 -0.47
CA LEU A 76 2.47 1.01 -0.41
C LEU A 76 3.97 1.28 -0.56
N LEU A 77 4.80 0.27 -0.32
CA LEU A 77 6.25 0.32 -0.51
C LEU A 77 6.63 -0.47 -1.76
N TRP A 78 7.28 0.18 -2.72
CA TRP A 78 7.76 -0.45 -3.95
C TRP A 78 9.25 -0.72 -3.86
N ASN A 79 9.60 -2.01 -3.95
CA ASN A 79 10.97 -2.45 -4.11
C ASN A 79 11.32 -2.46 -5.62
N ILE A 80 12.16 -1.51 -6.03
CA ILE A 80 12.51 -1.31 -7.44
C ILE A 80 13.26 -2.51 -8.02
N GLU A 81 14.21 -3.07 -7.26
CA GLU A 81 15.09 -4.15 -7.70
C GLU A 81 14.31 -5.44 -8.00
N ARG A 82 13.40 -5.82 -7.10
CA ARG A 82 12.60 -7.05 -7.22
C ARG A 82 11.27 -6.84 -7.93
N ASP A 83 10.94 -5.59 -8.24
CA ASP A 83 9.65 -5.14 -8.76
C ASP A 83 8.44 -5.66 -7.96
N THR A 84 8.53 -5.55 -6.62
CA THR A 84 7.48 -6.01 -5.70
C THR A 84 6.92 -4.88 -4.85
N LEU A 85 5.62 -4.95 -4.56
CA LEU A 85 4.92 -4.09 -3.62
C LEU A 85 4.87 -4.77 -2.24
N LYS A 86 5.02 -3.96 -1.20
CA LYS A 86 4.93 -4.34 0.21
C LYS A 86 3.99 -3.39 0.94
N ILE A 87 3.40 -3.86 2.02
CA ILE A 87 2.61 -3.02 2.92
C ILE A 87 3.54 -2.51 4.02
N ASP A 88 3.44 -1.23 4.34
CA ASP A 88 4.19 -0.68 5.47
C ASP A 88 3.47 -0.96 6.79
N VAL A 89 3.98 -1.93 7.56
CA VAL A 89 3.51 -2.25 8.92
C VAL A 89 4.61 -1.97 9.95
N ARG A 90 5.64 -1.20 9.59
CA ARG A 90 6.87 -1.02 10.42
C ARG A 90 6.63 -0.30 11.73
N ASN A 91 5.62 0.56 11.80
CA ASN A 91 5.33 1.41 12.96
C ASN A 91 4.27 0.83 13.91
N ASP A 92 3.85 -0.42 13.70
CA ASP A 92 2.90 -1.07 14.59
C ASP A 92 3.62 -1.95 15.62
N THR A 93 4.55 -1.33 16.35
CA THR A 93 5.21 -1.95 17.50
C THR A 93 4.18 -2.18 18.60
N GLN A 94 4.18 -3.40 19.14
CA GLN A 94 3.39 -3.79 20.29
C GLN A 94 3.61 -2.78 21.41
N SER A 95 2.57 -2.06 21.80
CA SER A 95 2.53 -1.49 23.13
C SER A 95 2.02 -2.58 24.06
N GLU A 96 2.94 -3.38 24.58
CA GLU A 96 2.68 -4.26 25.72
C GLU A 96 2.09 -3.38 26.83
N SER A 97 0.82 -3.60 27.20
CA SER A 97 -0.01 -2.85 28.18
C SER A 97 -1.08 -1.87 27.69
N VAL A 98 -1.42 -1.81 26.39
CA VAL A 98 -2.60 -1.01 25.99
C VAL A 98 -3.89 -1.78 26.29
N LYS A 99 -4.74 -1.20 27.14
CA LYS A 99 -6.12 -1.68 27.36
C LYS A 99 -6.83 -1.74 26.01
N VAL A 100 -7.32 -2.91 25.63
CA VAL A 100 -8.04 -3.08 24.36
C VAL A 100 -9.42 -2.42 24.48
N THR A 101 -9.57 -1.28 23.80
CA THR A 101 -10.85 -0.57 23.66
C THR A 101 -11.34 -0.63 22.23
N LYS A 102 -12.64 -0.35 22.02
CA LYS A 102 -13.23 -0.24 20.68
C LYS A 102 -12.49 0.77 19.80
N ARG A 103 -12.12 1.93 20.36
CA ARG A 103 -11.33 2.96 19.66
C ARG A 103 -9.95 2.44 19.27
N TYR A 104 -9.31 1.66 20.13
CA TYR A 104 -7.99 1.09 19.85
C TYR A 104 -8.03 0.08 18.68
N ILE A 105 -9.00 -0.84 18.67
CA ILE A 105 -9.21 -1.78 17.56
C ILE A 105 -9.39 -1.05 16.24
N LEU A 106 -10.27 -0.04 16.22
CA LEU A 106 -10.54 0.76 15.03
C LEU A 106 -9.27 1.48 14.53
N SER A 107 -8.58 2.19 15.43
CA SER A 107 -7.35 2.92 15.12
C SER A 107 -6.31 2.01 14.47
N LYS A 108 -6.07 0.83 15.06
CA LYS A 108 -5.16 -0.18 14.54
C LYS A 108 -5.58 -0.72 13.17
N CYS A 109 -6.86 -1.04 12.99
CA CYS A 109 -7.39 -1.49 11.70
C CYS A 109 -7.21 -0.45 10.59
N HIS A 110 -7.39 0.84 10.90
CA HIS A 110 -7.27 1.93 9.92
C HIS A 110 -5.83 2.31 9.57
N LYS A 111 -4.84 1.93 10.39
CA LYS A 111 -3.42 2.10 10.04
C LYS A 111 -2.97 1.23 8.87
N ILE A 112 -3.66 0.11 8.64
CA ILE A 112 -3.37 -0.79 7.53
C ILE A 112 -3.96 -0.16 6.27
N PHE A 113 -3.12 0.59 5.55
CA PHE A 113 -3.50 1.19 4.28
C PHE A 113 -3.30 0.19 3.14
N ASP A 114 -4.39 -0.07 2.41
CA ASP A 114 -4.41 -1.07 1.34
C ASP A 114 -5.31 -0.59 0.20
N PRO A 115 -4.76 0.20 -0.74
CA PRO A 115 -5.52 0.79 -1.82
C PRO A 115 -6.01 -0.25 -2.84
N ILE A 116 -5.40 -1.45 -2.87
CA ILE A 116 -5.66 -2.50 -3.85
C ILE A 116 -6.51 -3.65 -3.25
N GLY A 117 -6.75 -3.66 -1.94
CA GLY A 117 -7.59 -4.65 -1.26
C GLY A 117 -6.91 -6.01 -1.04
N ILE A 118 -5.58 -6.07 -1.04
CA ILE A 118 -4.78 -7.29 -0.86
C ILE A 118 -4.85 -7.84 0.58
N THR A 119 -4.90 -6.94 1.55
CA THR A 119 -4.98 -7.21 2.99
C THR A 119 -6.40 -7.45 3.48
N ALA A 120 -7.41 -7.44 2.61
CA ALA A 120 -8.80 -7.61 2.97
C ALA A 120 -9.08 -8.83 3.89
N PRO A 121 -8.49 -10.03 3.67
CA PRO A 121 -8.68 -11.16 4.58
C PRO A 121 -8.14 -10.91 5.99
N ILE A 122 -7.10 -10.10 6.10
CA ILE A 122 -6.41 -9.80 7.36
C ILE A 122 -7.16 -8.70 8.10
N THR A 123 -7.63 -7.66 7.40
CA THR A 123 -8.42 -6.57 7.99
C THR A 123 -9.87 -7.00 8.30
N LEU A 124 -10.32 -8.16 7.83
CA LEU A 124 -11.63 -8.71 8.17
C LEU A 124 -11.77 -9.09 9.66
N ILE A 125 -10.71 -9.62 10.27
CA ILE A 125 -10.75 -10.03 11.69
C ILE A 125 -11.08 -8.86 12.62
N PRO A 126 -10.36 -7.72 12.62
CA PRO A 126 -10.70 -6.59 13.47
C PRO A 126 -12.07 -5.98 13.12
N LYS A 127 -12.53 -6.08 11.86
CA LYS A 127 -13.90 -5.68 11.46
C LYS A 127 -14.98 -6.51 12.16
N ILE A 128 -14.81 -7.83 12.19
CA ILE A 128 -15.72 -8.74 12.90
C ILE A 128 -15.69 -8.43 14.41
N LEU A 129 -14.50 -8.25 14.99
CA LEU A 129 -14.37 -7.90 16.41
C LEU A 129 -15.05 -6.55 16.72
N LEU A 130 -14.91 -5.55 15.85
CA LEU A 130 -15.60 -4.27 16.00
C LEU A 130 -17.13 -4.45 15.99
N GLN A 131 -17.66 -5.33 15.12
CA GLN A 131 -19.08 -5.67 15.11
C GLN A 131 -19.52 -6.37 16.41
N GLU A 132 -18.69 -7.25 16.98
CA GLU A 132 -18.95 -7.87 18.28
C GLU A 132 -19.04 -6.80 19.39
N THR A 133 -18.16 -5.79 19.38
CA THR A 133 -18.24 -4.68 20.35
C THR A 133 -19.56 -3.91 20.28
N TRP A 134 -20.18 -3.82 19.09
CA TRP A 134 -21.46 -3.15 18.91
C TRP A 134 -22.62 -3.97 19.49
N LYS A 135 -22.55 -5.31 19.38
CA LYS A 135 -23.58 -6.20 19.94
C LYS A 135 -23.65 -6.11 21.47
N ILE A 136 -22.49 -5.93 22.12
CA ILE A 136 -22.42 -5.74 23.58
C ILE A 136 -22.59 -4.26 24.01
N LYS A 137 -22.87 -3.36 23.06
CA LYS A 137 -23.05 -1.92 23.30
C LYS A 137 -21.87 -1.26 24.04
N ALA A 138 -20.64 -1.71 23.79
CA ALA A 138 -19.45 -1.10 24.38
C ALA A 138 -19.23 0.32 23.83
N ASN A 139 -18.89 1.26 24.73
CA ASN A 139 -18.49 2.60 24.34
C ASN A 139 -17.07 2.60 23.75
N TRP A 140 -16.67 3.74 23.19
CA TRP A 140 -15.38 3.88 22.50
C TRP A 140 -14.16 3.58 23.37
N ASP A 141 -14.21 3.96 24.64
CA ASP A 141 -13.10 3.89 25.59
C ASP A 141 -13.28 2.83 26.68
N ASP A 142 -14.35 2.02 26.59
CA ASP A 142 -14.59 0.91 27.52
C ASP A 142 -13.55 -0.19 27.30
N ILE A 143 -13.10 -0.80 28.40
CA ILE A 143 -12.27 -2.00 28.35
C ILE A 143 -13.14 -3.14 27.85
N LEU A 144 -12.70 -3.78 26.76
CA LEU A 144 -13.45 -4.88 26.17
C LEU A 144 -13.30 -6.18 26.97
N PRO A 145 -14.29 -7.09 26.89
CA PRO A 145 -14.19 -8.41 27.50
C PRO A 145 -12.93 -9.16 27.05
N GLU A 146 -12.37 -9.96 27.95
CA GLU A 146 -11.11 -10.70 27.75
C GLU A 146 -11.13 -11.55 26.47
N GLU A 147 -12.28 -12.14 26.12
CA GLU A 147 -12.43 -12.93 24.90
C GLU A 147 -12.18 -12.10 23.61
N ILE A 148 -12.72 -10.87 23.53
CA ILE A 148 -12.53 -9.98 22.38
C ILE A 148 -11.10 -9.45 22.38
N ALA A 149 -10.58 -9.06 23.55
CA ALA A 149 -9.22 -8.58 23.71
C ALA A 149 -8.19 -9.62 23.25
N HIS A 150 -8.31 -10.88 23.71
CA HIS A 150 -7.41 -11.96 23.31
C HIS A 150 -7.45 -12.26 21.80
N LYS A 151 -8.64 -12.25 21.18
CA LYS A 151 -8.76 -12.41 19.72
C LYS A 151 -8.05 -11.27 18.98
N PHE A 152 -8.24 -10.03 19.44
CA PHE A 152 -7.59 -8.86 18.86
C PHE A 152 -6.07 -8.90 19.02
N GLU A 153 -5.56 -9.19 20.21
CA GLU A 153 -4.11 -9.29 20.47
C GLU A 153 -3.47 -10.41 19.65
N LYS A 154 -4.16 -11.55 19.48
CA LYS A 154 -3.68 -12.62 18.60
C LYS A 154 -3.52 -12.13 17.16
N TRP A 155 -4.49 -11.37 16.66
CA TRP A 155 -4.43 -10.76 15.34
C TRP A 155 -3.31 -9.71 15.23
N ASP A 156 -3.20 -8.80 16.20
CA ASP A 156 -2.16 -7.76 16.26
C ASP A 156 -0.75 -8.38 16.28
N ARG A 157 -0.58 -9.46 17.05
CA ARG A 157 0.66 -10.26 17.05
C ARG A 157 0.96 -10.89 15.70
N GLN A 158 -0.01 -11.14 14.83
CA GLN A 158 0.23 -11.71 13.51
C GLN A 158 0.53 -10.66 12.44
N LEU A 159 0.25 -9.38 12.69
CA LEU A 159 0.44 -8.31 11.70
C LEU A 159 1.87 -8.16 11.21
N HIS A 160 2.88 -8.39 12.05
CA HIS A 160 4.28 -8.33 11.62
C HIS A 160 4.61 -9.30 10.48
N GLN A 161 3.81 -10.35 10.28
CA GLN A 161 3.98 -11.29 9.17
C GLN A 161 3.69 -10.63 7.80
N LEU A 162 2.88 -9.56 7.76
CA LEU A 162 2.64 -8.77 6.56
C LEU A 162 3.91 -8.13 6.00
N ASN A 163 4.89 -7.83 6.85
CA ASN A 163 6.19 -7.30 6.39
C ASN A 163 6.96 -8.30 5.50
N LYS A 164 6.59 -9.58 5.54
CA LYS A 164 7.16 -10.64 4.69
C LYS A 164 6.39 -10.82 3.38
N LEU A 165 5.21 -10.23 3.25
CA LEU A 165 4.41 -10.33 2.04
C LEU A 165 5.00 -9.43 0.96
N GLU A 166 5.38 -10.04 -0.15
CA GLU A 166 5.87 -9.34 -1.34
C GLU A 166 4.94 -9.68 -2.51
N ILE A 167 4.29 -8.68 -3.06
CA ILE A 167 3.36 -8.85 -4.19
C ILE A 167 4.09 -8.41 -5.46
N PRO A 168 4.28 -9.27 -6.46
CA PRO A 168 4.80 -8.85 -7.75
C PRO A 168 3.93 -7.74 -8.33
N ARG A 169 4.51 -6.59 -8.67
CA ARG A 169 3.77 -5.48 -9.28
C ARG A 169 3.28 -5.88 -10.67
N TRP A 170 4.10 -6.64 -11.40
CA TRP A 170 3.76 -7.18 -12.70
C TRP A 170 3.23 -8.61 -12.58
N ILE A 171 1.99 -8.81 -13.02
CA ILE A 171 1.38 -10.14 -13.14
C ILE A 171 1.60 -10.59 -14.58
N GLN A 172 2.58 -11.47 -14.80
CA GLN A 172 2.91 -11.99 -16.13
C GLN A 172 1.74 -12.79 -16.70
N GLY A 173 1.02 -12.22 -17.65
CA GLY A 173 0.07 -12.95 -18.46
C GLY A 173 0.77 -13.68 -19.62
N HIS A 174 0.63 -15.00 -19.73
CA HIS A 174 0.90 -15.64 -21.02
C HIS A 174 -0.09 -15.11 -22.05
N LYS A 175 0.33 -15.00 -23.32
CA LYS A 175 -0.48 -14.44 -24.44
C LYS A 175 -1.88 -15.08 -24.60
N ASN A 176 -2.14 -16.24 -23.97
CA ASN A 176 -3.39 -16.98 -24.06
C ASN A 176 -4.10 -17.26 -22.72
N SER A 177 -3.64 -16.71 -21.59
CA SER A 177 -4.34 -16.89 -20.30
C SER A 177 -5.13 -15.65 -19.90
N LYS A 178 -6.45 -15.85 -19.70
CA LYS A 178 -7.33 -14.87 -19.08
C LYS A 178 -7.03 -14.87 -17.58
N HIS A 179 -6.49 -13.77 -17.08
CA HIS A 179 -6.35 -13.54 -15.65
C HIS A 179 -7.39 -12.50 -15.22
N SER A 180 -8.05 -12.74 -14.09
CA SER A 180 -8.88 -11.75 -13.43
C SER A 180 -8.29 -11.47 -12.05
N LEU A 181 -8.02 -10.19 -11.77
CA LEU A 181 -7.68 -9.74 -10.44
C LEU A 181 -8.98 -9.40 -9.71
N HIS A 182 -9.26 -10.11 -8.63
CA HIS A 182 -10.40 -9.83 -7.75
C HIS A 182 -9.89 -9.17 -6.48
N ALA A 183 -10.09 -7.86 -6.39
CA ALA A 183 -9.87 -7.08 -5.17
C ALA A 183 -11.19 -6.99 -4.41
N TYR A 184 -11.15 -7.21 -3.10
CA TYR A 184 -12.32 -7.10 -2.23
C TYR A 184 -12.10 -5.96 -1.24
N ASN A 185 -12.85 -4.87 -1.39
CA ASN A 185 -12.85 -3.79 -0.42
C ASN A 185 -14.10 -3.92 0.46
N MET A 186 -13.89 -3.87 1.78
CA MET A 186 -14.99 -3.75 2.75
C MET A 186 -14.88 -2.39 3.42
N GLU A 187 -15.81 -1.49 3.10
CA GLU A 187 -15.93 -0.20 3.75
C GLU A 187 -16.74 -0.32 5.05
N PHE A 188 -16.30 0.37 6.11
CA PHE A 188 -17.14 0.55 7.27
C PHE A 188 -18.21 1.59 6.91
N ALA A 189 -19.48 1.18 6.84
CA ALA A 189 -20.56 2.16 6.86
C ALA A 189 -20.52 2.85 8.23
N SER A 190 -20.13 4.13 8.29
CA SER A 190 -20.44 4.93 9.46
C SER A 190 -21.96 5.06 9.49
N SER A 191 -22.62 4.38 10.41
CA SER A 191 -24.00 4.69 10.74
C SER A 191 -24.03 6.14 11.19
N GLY A 192 -24.45 7.03 10.30
CA GLY A 192 -24.74 8.42 10.62
C GLY A 192 -25.74 8.44 11.75
N SER A 193 -25.37 9.13 12.82
CA SER A 193 -26.26 9.52 13.90
C SER A 193 -27.41 10.38 13.37
#